data_AF-A0A2E5ZQP8-F1
#
_entry.id   AF-A0A2E5ZQP8-F1
#
_cell.length_a   1.000
_cell.length_b   1.000
_cell.length_c   1.000
_cell.angle_alpha   90.00
_cell.angle_beta   90.00
_cell.angle_gamma   90.00
#
_symmetry.space_group_name_H-M   'P 1'
#
loop_
_entity.id
_entity.type
_entity.pdbx_description
1 polymer ?
#
loop_
_entity_poly.entity_id
_entity_poly.type
_entity_poly.pdbx_seq_one_letter_code
_entity_poly.pdbx_strand_id
1 'polypeptide(L)'
;MNWVIVAVMSMIHMNDMRDVYVFTQPTFDTSKQCIEYVQQNGQGIAYKLTQVYPNDRIAQVLCIPKKGVADILEKSSPVNPQKGLDI
;
A
#
# COMPACT_ATOMS: atom_id res chain seq x y z
N MET A 1 15.18 1.99 12.51
CA MET A 1 14.71 0.77 11.80
C MET A 1 13.61 1.24 10.87
N ASN A 2 13.71 1.07 9.55
CA ASN A 2 12.97 1.94 8.62
C ASN A 2 11.50 1.50 8.44
N TRP A 3 10.55 2.41 8.63
CA TRP A 3 9.10 2.28 8.37
C TRP A 3 8.71 3.11 7.15
N VAL A 4 7.70 2.65 6.41
CA VAL A 4 7.17 3.33 5.22
C VAL A 4 5.65 3.41 5.27
N ILE A 5 5.09 4.30 4.46
CA ILE A 5 3.65 4.48 4.32
C ILE A 5 3.17 3.59 3.16
N VAL A 6 2.14 2.80 3.43
CA VAL A 6 1.48 1.92 2.46
C VAL A 6 0.01 2.29 2.41
N ALA A 7 -0.49 2.66 1.25
CA ALA A 7 -1.91 2.91 1.04
C ALA A 7 -2.54 1.72 0.32
N VAL A 8 -3.70 1.28 0.81
CA VAL A 8 -4.53 0.26 0.16
C VAL A 8 -5.77 0.95 -0.38
N MET A 9 -6.07 0.73 -1.64
CA MET A 9 -7.20 1.32 -2.31
C MET A 9 -8.46 0.44 -2.17
N SER A 10 -9.63 1.01 -2.44
CA SER A 10 -10.94 0.40 -2.14
C SER A 10 -11.49 -0.39 -3.32
N MET A 11 -11.13 0.00 -4.55
CA MET A 11 -11.58 -0.68 -5.75
C MET A 11 -11.04 -2.11 -5.75
N ILE A 12 -11.96 -3.05 -5.96
CA ILE A 12 -11.65 -4.45 -6.17
C ILE A 12 -11.68 -4.67 -7.68
N HIS A 13 -10.55 -5.08 -8.24
CA HIS A 13 -10.41 -5.39 -9.65
C HIS A 13 -11.06 -6.74 -9.99
N MET A 14 -11.22 -7.06 -11.27
CA MET A 14 -11.91 -8.26 -11.76
C MET A 14 -11.35 -9.61 -11.25
N ASN A 15 -10.19 -9.57 -10.59
CA ASN A 15 -9.47 -10.71 -10.01
C ASN A 15 -9.47 -10.69 -8.47
N ASP A 16 -10.42 -9.97 -7.86
CA ASP A 16 -10.54 -9.76 -6.41
C ASP A 16 -9.32 -9.08 -5.75
N MET A 17 -8.45 -8.46 -6.54
CA MET A 17 -7.28 -7.74 -6.03
C MET A 17 -7.59 -6.27 -5.76
N ARG A 18 -6.89 -5.70 -4.77
CA ARG A 18 -6.89 -4.27 -4.47
C ARG A 18 -5.55 -3.66 -4.83
N ASP A 19 -5.58 -2.41 -5.27
CA ASP A 19 -4.34 -1.68 -5.50
C ASP A 19 -3.65 -1.31 -4.19
N VAL A 20 -2.32 -1.42 -4.20
CA VAL A 20 -1.45 -1.04 -3.09
C VAL A 20 -0.41 -0.05 -3.61
N TYR A 21 -0.24 1.05 -2.89
CA TYR A 21 0.76 2.07 -3.18
C TYR A 21 1.74 2.19 -2.02
N VAL A 22 3.03 2.12 -2.31
CA VAL A 22 4.10 2.25 -1.31
C VAL A 22 4.84 3.57 -1.51
N PHE A 23 4.84 4.41 -0.49
CA PHE A 23 5.68 5.61 -0.45
C PHE A 23 7.10 5.20 -0.03
N THR A 24 8.05 5.26 -0.97
CA THR A 24 9.45 4.91 -0.70
C THR A 24 10.21 6.00 0.06
N GLN A 25 9.67 7.23 0.06
CA GLN A 25 10.15 8.37 0.85
C GLN A 25 8.95 9.23 1.30
N PRO A 26 9.00 9.84 2.51
CA PRO A 26 10.03 9.66 3.53
C PRO A 26 10.02 8.25 4.18
N THR A 27 11.10 7.92 4.89
CA THR A 27 11.18 6.73 5.75
C THR A 27 11.36 7.14 7.21
N PHE A 28 10.86 6.33 8.15
CA PHE A 28 10.84 6.68 9.58
C PHE A 28 11.56 5.64 10.43
N ASP A 29 12.14 6.03 11.55
CA ASP A 29 12.82 5.08 12.44
C ASP A 29 11.87 4.30 13.34
N THR A 30 10.67 4.84 13.55
CA THR A 30 9.63 4.25 14.42
C THR A 30 8.28 4.30 13.74
N SER A 31 7.38 3.39 14.12
CA SER A 31 5.98 3.42 13.68
C SER A 31 5.29 4.71 14.11
N LYS A 32 5.60 5.22 15.31
CA LYS A 32 5.02 6.45 15.85
C LYS A 32 5.30 7.65 14.95
N GLN A 33 6.54 7.85 14.53
CA GLN A 33 6.91 8.93 13.60
C GLN A 33 6.18 8.82 12.25
N CYS A 34 6.02 7.59 11.74
CA CYS A 34 5.26 7.37 10.51
C CYS A 34 3.78 7.74 10.68
N ILE A 35 3.16 7.31 11.79
CA ILE A 35 1.75 7.60 12.07
C ILE A 35 1.54 9.11 12.25
N GLU A 36 2.41 9.78 13.01
CA GLU A 36 2.38 11.23 13.20
C GLU A 36 2.50 11.96 11.85
N TYR A 37 3.41 11.52 10.98
CA TYR A 37 3.54 12.09 9.64
C TYR A 37 2.26 11.91 8.81
N VAL A 38 1.67 10.71 8.81
CA VAL A 38 0.41 10.44 8.08
C VAL A 38 -0.73 11.32 8.60
N GLN A 39 -0.84 11.50 9.92
CA GLN A 39 -1.86 12.35 10.53
C GLN A 39 -1.68 13.83 10.16
N GLN A 40 -0.45 14.32 10.14
CA GLN A 40 -0.13 15.71 9.79
C GLN A 40 -0.23 15.99 8.29
N ASN A 41 0.04 14.99 7.45
CA ASN A 41 0.14 15.13 5.99
C ASN A 41 -0.99 14.40 5.24
N GLY A 42 -2.07 14.03 5.93
CA GLY A 42 -3.14 13.20 5.38
C GLY A 42 -3.73 13.77 4.08
N GLN A 43 -3.91 15.09 4.00
CA GLN A 43 -4.40 15.76 2.79
C GLN A 43 -3.41 15.63 1.62
N GLY A 44 -2.11 15.77 1.86
CA GLY A 44 -1.08 15.62 0.83
C GLY A 44 -0.96 14.19 0.33
N ILE A 45 -1.06 13.23 1.25
CA ILE A 45 -1.10 11.80 0.92
C ILE A 45 -2.33 11.49 0.06
N ALA A 46 -3.51 11.98 0.47
CA ALA A 46 -4.75 11.79 -0.27
C ALA A 46 -4.69 12.40 -1.67
N TYR A 47 -4.22 13.64 -1.78
CA TYR A 47 -4.03 14.33 -3.06
C TYR A 47 -3.12 13.54 -4.00
N LYS A 48 -1.97 13.06 -3.50
CA LYS A 48 -1.07 12.23 -4.31
C LYS A 48 -1.74 10.95 -4.81
N LEU A 49 -2.50 10.28 -3.94
CA LEU A 49 -3.18 9.04 -4.30
C LEU A 49 -4.32 9.28 -5.30
N THR A 50 -5.04 10.40 -5.22
CA THR A 50 -6.03 10.76 -6.25
C THR A 50 -5.41 11.09 -7.61
N GLN A 51 -4.16 11.54 -7.65
CA GLN A 51 -3.44 11.72 -8.93
C GLN A 51 -3.02 10.40 -9.56
N VAL A 52 -2.68 9.41 -8.74
CA VAL A 52 -2.26 8.07 -9.21
C VAL A 52 -3.48 7.20 -9.54
N TYR A 53 -4.54 7.28 -8.72
CA TYR A 53 -5.76 6.49 -8.82
C TYR A 53 -7.00 7.42 -8.82
N PRO A 54 -7.27 8.14 -9.92
CA PRO A 54 -8.29 9.19 -9.97
C PRO A 54 -9.73 8.69 -9.77
N ASN A 55 -9.99 7.41 -10.01
CA ASN A 55 -11.32 6.80 -9.89
C ASN A 55 -11.45 5.85 -8.68
N ASP A 56 -10.44 5.83 -7.80
CA ASP A 56 -10.43 4.97 -6.62
C ASP A 56 -10.45 5.80 -5.33
N ARG A 57 -10.76 5.13 -4.22
CA ARG A 57 -10.79 5.70 -2.88
C ARG A 57 -9.80 4.96 -1.99
N ILE A 58 -9.20 5.69 -1.07
CA ILE A 58 -8.29 5.10 -0.08
C ILE A 58 -9.14 4.29 0.91
N ALA A 59 -8.86 2.99 1.02
CA ALA A 59 -9.49 2.14 2.03
C ALA A 59 -8.78 2.30 3.38
N GLN A 60 -7.44 2.27 3.37
CA GLN A 60 -6.63 2.44 4.56
C GLN A 60 -5.21 2.91 4.22
N VAL A 61 -4.58 3.59 5.18
CA VAL A 61 -3.16 3.94 5.15
C VAL A 61 -2.49 3.27 6.35
N LEU A 62 -1.42 2.53 6.08
CA LEU A 62 -0.69 1.71 7.04
C LEU A 62 0.76 2.18 7.13
N CYS A 63 1.32 2.10 8.33
CA CYS A 63 2.75 2.25 8.56
C CYS A 63 3.36 0.87 8.75
N ILE A 64 4.29 0.49 7.88
CA ILE A 64 4.80 -0.89 7.81
C ILE A 64 6.33 -0.87 7.85
N PRO A 65 6.99 -1.79 8.59
CA PRO A 65 8.44 -1.92 8.54
C PRO A 65 8.87 -2.22 7.11
N LYS A 66 9.91 -1.53 6.61
CA LYS A 66 10.43 -1.69 5.24
C LYS A 66 10.73 -3.15 4.89
N LYS A 67 11.15 -3.95 5.87
CA LYS A 67 11.39 -5.40 5.72
C LYS A 67 10.13 -6.21 5.38
N GLY A 68 8.95 -5.78 5.83
CA GLY A 68 7.67 -6.46 5.59
C GLY A 68 6.91 -5.94 4.36
N VAL A 69 7.47 -4.98 3.63
CA VAL A 69 6.85 -4.43 2.41
C VAL A 69 6.89 -5.45 1.28
N ALA A 70 7.98 -6.23 1.17
CA ALA A 70 8.11 -7.29 0.17
C ALA A 70 6.98 -8.31 0.30
N ASP A 71 6.70 -8.76 1.53
CA ASP A 71 5.63 -9.73 1.82
C ASP A 71 4.23 -9.22 1.39
N ILE A 72 4.02 -7.90 1.42
CA ILE A 72 2.75 -7.29 1.00
C ILE A 72 2.68 -7.22 -0.51
N LEU A 73 3.76 -6.82 -1.17
CA LEU A 73 3.84 -6.75 -2.63
C LEU A 73 3.72 -8.14 -3.28
N GLU A 74 4.30 -9.16 -2.66
CA GLU A 74 4.18 -10.55 -3.11
C GLU A 74 2.74 -11.07 -2.96
N LYS A 75 2.07 -10.75 -1.85
CA LYS A 75 0.66 -11.13 -1.64
C LYS A 75 -0.34 -10.32 -2.46
N SER A 76 0.03 -9.12 -2.91
CA SER A 76 -0.78 -8.28 -3.79
C SER A 76 -0.48 -8.50 -5.27
N SER A 77 0.51 -9.34 -5.61
CA SER A 77 0.77 -9.73 -7.00
C SER A 77 -0.30 -10.72 -7.47
N PRO A 78 -0.75 -10.66 -8.74
CA PRO A 78 -1.69 -11.63 -9.28
C PRO A 78 -1.14 -13.04 -9.09
N VAL A 79 -1.88 -13.88 -8.36
CA VAL A 79 -1.71 -15.33 -8.43
C VAL A 79 -1.91 -15.69 -9.90
N ASN A 80 -0.84 -16.07 -10.57
CA ASN A 80 -0.91 -16.60 -11.93
C ASN A 80 -1.82 -17.86 -11.89
N PRO A 81 -2.99 -17.88 -12.57
CA PRO A 81 -3.88 -19.03 -12.54
C PRO A 81 -3.28 -20.32 -13.14
N GLN A 82 -2.13 -20.24 -13.82
CA GLN A 82 -1.56 -21.40 -14.52
C GLN A 82 -0.86 -22.44 -13.64
N LYS A 83 -0.74 -22.26 -12.33
CA LYS A 83 -0.08 -23.24 -11.45
C LYS A 83 -1.06 -23.99 -10.55
N GLY A 84 -2.08 -24.57 -11.19
CA GLY A 84 -3.12 -25.35 -10.52
C GLY A 84 -3.80 -26.40 -11.43
N LEU A 85 -3.11 -26.85 -12.48
CA LEU A 85 -3.55 -28.03 -13.25
C LEU A 85 -2.38 -29.00 -13.39
N ASP A 86 -1.95 -29.56 -12.26
CA ASP A 86 -1.32 -30.86 -12.24
C ASP A 86 -2.13 -31.72 -11.26
N ILE A 87 -2.55 -32.88 -11.78
CA ILE A 87 -3.37 -33.98 -11.20
C ILE A 87 -4.86 -33.90 -11.55
#